data_AF-A0A840FTJ2-F1
#
_entry.id   AF-A0A840FTJ2-F1
#
_cell.length_a   1.000
_cell.length_b   1.000
_cell.length_c   1.000
_cell.angle_alpha   90.00
_cell.angle_beta   90.00
_cell.angle_gamma   90.00
#
_symmetry.space_group_name_H-M   'P 1'
#
loop_
_entity.id
_entity.type
_entity.pdbx_description
1 polymer ?
#
loop_
_entity_poly.entity_id
_entity_poly.type
_entity_poly.pdbx_seq_one_letter_code
_entity_poly.pdbx_strand_id
1 'polypeptide(L)'
;MASAVVLLGVAWQLACSDSSQVPEVLASASLPMARAGASARIDFTVTQAHLATRRRLMVALDFPQTQDGKLEDSLLQQDVPVALDVVLVQNGQLIAIPIQDYRALLEPSRGRANSDVVNLHLYGHDGSTSSGVLAGFYPPQAGHYTATVRTIQDQPRFAGIRTTVKIVPFYNTGE
;
A
#
# COMPACT_ATOMS: atom_id res chain seq x y z
N MET A 1 -9.10 14.68 67.76
CA MET A 1 -8.42 13.98 66.65
C MET A 1 -9.35 12.88 66.17
N ALA A 2 -9.96 13.04 65.00
CA ALA A 2 -10.72 11.99 64.33
C ALA A 2 -10.64 12.27 62.82
N SER A 3 -10.17 11.27 62.10
CA SER A 3 -9.70 11.32 60.73
C SER A 3 -10.83 11.44 59.71
N ALA A 4 -10.58 12.22 58.67
CA ALA A 4 -11.23 12.14 57.36
C ALA A 4 -10.28 11.49 56.35
N VAL A 5 -10.75 11.28 55.11
CA VAL A 5 -10.02 10.91 53.86
C VAL A 5 -9.98 9.38 53.61
N VAL A 6 -10.34 8.80 52.45
CA VAL A 6 -10.74 9.32 51.13
C VAL A 6 -11.49 8.26 50.31
N LEU A 7 -12.26 8.76 49.33
CA LEU A 7 -12.99 8.08 48.26
C LEU A 7 -12.19 7.00 47.52
N LEU A 8 -12.76 5.79 47.40
CA LEU A 8 -12.37 4.80 46.40
C LEU A 8 -13.15 5.07 45.11
N GLY A 9 -12.55 5.84 44.21
CA GLY A 9 -12.95 5.91 42.82
C GLY A 9 -12.37 4.72 42.06
N VAL A 10 -13.20 3.74 41.73
CA VAL A 10 -12.86 2.70 40.76
C VAL A 10 -13.43 3.14 39.41
N ALA A 11 -12.63 3.89 38.67
CA ALA A 11 -12.92 4.18 37.27
C ALA A 11 -12.64 2.91 36.44
N TRP A 12 -13.70 2.22 36.05
CA TRP A 12 -13.65 1.21 34.99
C TRP A 12 -13.43 1.93 33.65
N GLN A 13 -12.18 2.12 33.25
CA GLN A 13 -11.87 2.45 31.86
C GLN A 13 -11.90 1.15 31.06
N LEU A 14 -13.08 0.85 30.51
CA LEU A 14 -13.21 -0.04 29.36
C LEU A 14 -12.44 0.60 28.21
N ALA A 15 -11.20 0.17 28.01
CA ALA A 15 -10.43 0.43 26.81
C ALA A 15 -11.03 -0.37 25.65
N CYS A 16 -12.22 0.03 25.18
CA CYS A 16 -12.67 -0.29 23.84
C CYS A 16 -12.07 0.76 22.90
N SER A 17 -10.78 0.61 22.60
CA SER A 17 -10.16 1.27 21.46
C SER A 17 -10.47 0.43 20.22
N ASP A 18 -11.74 0.37 19.84
CA ASP A 18 -12.13 -0.11 18.52
C ASP A 18 -11.88 1.06 17.55
N SER A 19 -10.60 1.31 17.28
CA SER A 19 -10.24 2.31 16.30
C SER A 19 -10.47 1.67 14.94
N SER A 20 -11.55 2.09 14.28
CA SER A 20 -11.70 2.07 12.82
C SER A 20 -10.59 2.94 12.22
N GLN A 21 -9.34 2.51 12.38
CA GLN A 21 -8.16 3.25 11.99
C GLN A 21 -8.05 3.13 10.49
N VAL A 22 -8.27 4.26 9.81
CA VAL A 22 -7.88 4.47 8.42
C VAL A 22 -6.48 3.90 8.24
N PRO A 23 -6.25 3.09 7.19
CA PRO A 23 -4.94 2.55 6.88
C PRO A 23 -3.83 3.57 7.02
N GLU A 24 -2.80 3.27 7.82
CA GLU A 24 -1.64 4.13 7.93
C GLU A 24 -0.98 4.25 6.56
N VAL A 25 -0.89 5.46 6.02
CA VAL A 25 -0.15 5.74 4.78
C VAL A 25 1.24 6.19 5.18
N LEU A 26 2.25 5.35 4.89
CA LEU A 26 3.64 5.66 5.21
C LEU A 26 4.18 6.78 4.32
N ALA A 27 3.80 6.78 3.05
CA ALA A 27 4.14 7.82 2.08
C ALA A 27 3.28 7.66 0.81
N SER A 28 3.22 8.73 0.00
CA SER A 28 2.53 8.71 -1.28
C SER A 28 3.13 9.67 -2.30
N ALA A 29 2.88 9.41 -3.58
CA ALA A 29 3.27 10.27 -4.69
C ALA A 29 2.25 10.18 -5.84
N SER A 30 2.08 11.25 -6.61
CA SER A 30 1.21 11.22 -7.79
C SER A 30 1.88 10.49 -8.96
N LEU A 31 1.10 9.72 -9.72
CA LEU A 31 1.54 9.04 -10.93
C LEU A 31 0.57 9.36 -12.09
N PRO A 32 1.00 10.05 -13.15
CA PRO A 32 0.16 10.24 -14.33
C PRO A 32 0.20 8.99 -15.22
N MET A 33 -0.75 8.06 -15.06
CA MET A 33 -0.65 6.73 -15.69
C MET A 33 -0.96 6.68 -17.19
N ALA A 34 -1.44 7.78 -17.78
CA ALA A 34 -1.98 7.77 -19.14
C ALA A 34 -0.97 7.39 -20.25
N ARG A 35 0.33 7.62 -20.02
CA ARG A 35 1.39 7.44 -21.02
C ARG A 35 2.49 6.53 -20.50
N ALA A 36 3.13 5.79 -21.40
CA ALA A 36 4.34 5.04 -21.09
C ALA A 36 5.46 5.97 -20.59
N GLY A 37 6.30 5.44 -19.70
CA GLY A 37 7.46 6.16 -19.14
C GLY A 37 7.13 7.13 -18.01
N ALA A 38 5.85 7.36 -17.70
CA ALA A 38 5.47 8.12 -16.51
C ALA A 38 5.92 7.36 -15.25
N SER A 39 6.49 8.09 -14.30
CA SER A 39 7.05 7.48 -13.08
C SER A 39 6.72 8.26 -11.83
N ALA A 40 6.60 7.55 -10.73
CA ALA A 40 6.49 8.10 -9.39
C ALA A 40 7.54 7.43 -8.49
N ARG A 41 8.24 8.25 -7.70
CA ARG A 41 9.17 7.80 -6.68
C ARG A 41 8.58 8.12 -5.31
N ILE A 42 8.61 7.13 -4.42
CA ILE A 42 8.11 7.26 -3.05
C ILE A 42 9.24 6.89 -2.11
N ASP A 43 9.73 7.86 -1.34
CA ASP A 43 10.68 7.63 -0.26
C ASP A 43 9.91 7.48 1.06
N PHE A 44 10.21 6.44 1.83
CA PHE A 44 9.49 6.12 3.06
C PHE A 44 10.42 5.50 4.12
N THR A 45 9.99 5.54 5.38
CA THR A 45 10.74 4.97 6.49
C THR A 45 10.00 3.79 7.08
N VAL A 46 10.67 2.65 7.18
CA VAL A 46 10.17 1.49 7.93
C VAL A 46 10.79 1.53 9.33
N THR A 47 9.93 1.54 10.34
CA THR A 47 10.35 1.54 11.76
C THR A 47 10.34 0.13 12.35
N GLN A 48 10.93 -0.04 13.53
CA GLN A 48 10.88 -1.31 14.27
C GLN A 48 9.42 -1.74 14.59
N ALA A 49 8.52 -0.79 14.81
CA ALA A 49 7.10 -1.08 15.06
C ALA A 49 6.46 -1.78 13.84
N HIS A 50 6.76 -1.31 12.63
CA HIS A 50 6.29 -1.95 11.40
C HIS A 50 6.77 -3.40 11.29
N LEU A 51 8.05 -3.65 11.56
CA LEU A 51 8.62 -5.00 11.53
C LEU A 51 8.00 -5.92 12.59
N ALA A 52 7.73 -5.39 13.79
CA ALA A 52 7.16 -6.15 14.89
C ALA A 52 5.79 -6.74 14.54
N THR A 53 5.03 -6.09 13.66
CA THR A 53 3.76 -6.63 13.17
C THR A 53 3.93 -7.87 12.29
N ARG A 54 5.12 -8.08 11.71
CA ARG A 54 5.42 -9.09 10.67
C ARG A 54 4.46 -9.05 9.48
N ARG A 55 3.74 -7.93 9.29
CA ARG A 55 2.83 -7.74 8.16
C ARG A 55 3.61 -7.35 6.91
N ARG A 56 3.04 -7.68 5.76
CA ARG A 56 3.53 -7.15 4.47
C ARG A 56 3.25 -5.65 4.43
N LEU A 57 4.11 -4.92 3.73
CA LEU A 57 3.77 -3.61 3.19
C LEU A 57 3.28 -3.79 1.76
N MET A 58 2.50 -2.83 1.28
CA MET A 58 1.89 -2.83 -0.04
C MET A 58 2.24 -1.54 -0.77
N VAL A 59 2.54 -1.68 -2.07
CA VAL A 59 2.51 -0.58 -3.02
C VAL A 59 1.12 -0.55 -3.62
N ALA A 60 0.33 0.43 -3.20
CA ALA A 60 -1.06 0.62 -3.59
C ALA A 60 -1.20 1.76 -4.60
N LEU A 61 -2.32 1.79 -5.31
CA LEU A 61 -2.70 2.88 -6.20
C LEU A 61 -4.14 3.28 -5.93
N ASP A 62 -4.37 4.56 -5.65
CA ASP A 62 -5.70 5.14 -5.53
C ASP A 62 -6.00 6.04 -6.73
N PHE A 63 -7.26 6.04 -7.14
CA PHE A 63 -7.79 6.97 -8.12
C PHE A 63 -9.26 7.29 -7.82
N PRO A 64 -9.76 8.47 -8.23
CA PRO A 64 -11.18 8.79 -8.09
C PRO A 64 -12.04 7.72 -8.75
N GLN A 65 -13.06 7.25 -8.04
CA GLN A 65 -14.01 6.31 -8.61
C GLN A 65 -14.68 6.94 -9.83
N THR A 66 -14.73 6.22 -10.95
CA THR A 66 -15.38 6.74 -12.15
C THR A 66 -16.89 6.64 -12.04
N GLN A 67 -17.62 7.68 -12.45
CA GLN A 67 -19.09 7.71 -12.31
C GLN A 67 -19.80 6.57 -13.06
N ASP A 68 -19.20 6.09 -14.14
CA ASP A 68 -19.73 5.00 -14.96
C ASP A 68 -19.06 3.64 -14.69
N GLY A 69 -18.12 3.57 -13.73
CA GLY A 69 -17.41 2.35 -13.35
C GLY A 69 -16.51 1.75 -14.44
N LYS A 70 -16.35 2.41 -15.59
CA LYS A 70 -15.71 1.79 -16.76
C LYS A 70 -14.22 1.53 -16.56
N LEU A 71 -13.54 2.36 -15.77
CA LEU A 71 -12.14 2.13 -15.46
C LEU A 71 -12.00 0.92 -14.55
N GLU A 72 -12.82 0.83 -13.51
CA GLU A 72 -12.87 -0.28 -12.57
C GLU A 72 -13.15 -1.60 -13.29
N ASP A 73 -14.20 -1.65 -14.12
CA ASP A 73 -14.55 -2.81 -14.93
C ASP A 73 -13.40 -3.23 -15.86
N SER A 74 -12.69 -2.24 -16.43
CA SER A 74 -11.51 -2.52 -17.24
C SER A 74 -10.39 -3.17 -16.45
N LEU A 75 -10.14 -2.73 -15.22
CA LEU A 75 -9.11 -3.27 -14.35
C LEU A 75 -9.44 -4.69 -13.87
N LEU A 76 -10.72 -5.05 -13.84
CA LEU A 76 -11.16 -6.42 -13.58
C LEU A 76 -10.96 -7.35 -14.79
N GLN A 77 -10.97 -6.80 -16.01
CA GLN A 77 -10.92 -7.57 -17.26
C GLN A 77 -9.53 -7.61 -17.91
N GLN A 78 -8.67 -6.64 -17.62
CA GLN A 78 -7.39 -6.46 -18.31
C GLN A 78 -6.27 -6.23 -17.31
N ASP A 79 -5.16 -6.94 -17.51
CA ASP A 79 -3.93 -6.70 -16.78
C ASP A 79 -3.37 -5.33 -17.18
N VAL A 80 -3.05 -4.51 -16.18
CA VAL A 80 -2.42 -3.20 -16.35
C VAL A 80 -1.00 -3.27 -15.83
N PRO A 81 -0.01 -3.55 -16.70
CA PRO A 81 1.36 -3.76 -16.25
C PRO A 81 2.06 -2.43 -15.95
N VAL A 82 2.83 -2.44 -14.87
CA VAL A 82 3.74 -1.36 -14.46
C VAL A 82 5.07 -1.97 -14.05
N ALA A 83 6.15 -1.25 -14.29
CA ALA A 83 7.43 -1.58 -13.69
C ALA A 83 7.45 -1.10 -12.23
N LEU A 84 7.95 -1.93 -11.33
CA LEU A 84 8.05 -1.64 -9.90
C LEU A 84 9.39 -2.13 -9.33
N ASP A 85 10.12 -1.22 -8.71
CA ASP A 85 11.27 -1.54 -7.85
C ASP A 85 11.01 -1.04 -6.42
N VAL A 86 11.48 -1.82 -5.44
CA VAL A 86 11.56 -1.41 -4.04
C VAL A 86 12.97 -1.68 -3.57
N VAL A 87 13.61 -0.67 -3.00
CA VAL A 87 15.00 -0.74 -2.52
C VAL A 87 15.11 -0.21 -1.10
N LEU A 88 15.98 -0.84 -0.31
CA LEU A 88 16.50 -0.26 0.93
C LEU A 88 17.71 0.61 0.59
N VAL A 89 17.74 1.83 1.12
CA VAL A 89 18.87 2.75 1.02
C VAL A 89 19.73 2.58 2.28
N GLN A 90 20.91 1.99 2.13
CA GLN A 90 21.82 1.74 3.25
C GLN A 90 23.24 2.18 2.89
N ASN A 91 23.78 3.16 3.61
CA ASN A 91 25.15 3.67 3.41
C ASN A 91 25.46 4.05 1.95
N GLY A 92 24.50 4.63 1.25
CA GLY A 92 24.63 5.00 -0.17
C GLY A 92 24.47 3.84 -1.16
N GLN A 93 24.28 2.60 -0.68
CA GLN A 93 23.95 1.45 -1.51
C GLN A 93 22.44 1.25 -1.62
N LEU A 94 22.00 0.75 -2.77
CA LEU A 94 20.61 0.36 -3.02
C LEU A 94 20.52 -1.17 -2.98
N ILE A 95 19.78 -1.71 -2.01
CA ILE A 95 19.59 -3.15 -1.84
C ILE A 95 18.17 -3.48 -2.31
N ALA A 96 18.05 -4.27 -3.38
CA ALA A 96 16.78 -4.68 -3.92
C ALA A 96 15.96 -5.51 -2.92
N ILE A 97 14.69 -5.17 -2.77
CA ILE A 97 13.73 -5.85 -1.92
C ILE A 97 12.81 -6.69 -2.80
N PRO A 98 12.74 -8.01 -2.59
CA PRO A 98 11.80 -8.86 -3.32
C PRO A 98 10.36 -8.41 -3.12
N ILE A 99 9.65 -8.26 -4.24
CA ILE A 99 8.23 -7.93 -4.28
C ILE A 99 7.40 -9.17 -4.65
N GLN A 100 6.10 -9.10 -4.42
CA GLN A 100 5.11 -10.12 -4.75
C GLN A 100 3.95 -9.44 -5.47
N ASP A 101 3.71 -9.80 -6.73
CA ASP A 101 2.52 -9.35 -7.45
C ASP A 101 1.24 -9.85 -6.76
N TYR A 102 0.09 -9.29 -7.13
CA TYR A 102 -1.19 -9.65 -6.51
C TYR A 102 -1.51 -11.15 -6.57
N ARG A 103 -1.16 -11.85 -7.66
CA ARG A 103 -1.39 -13.29 -7.76
C ARG A 103 -0.56 -14.08 -6.75
N ALA A 104 0.71 -13.72 -6.57
CA ALA A 104 1.57 -14.27 -5.53
C ALA A 104 1.14 -13.84 -4.12
N LEU A 105 0.43 -12.70 -3.98
CA LEU A 105 -0.19 -12.31 -2.72
C LEU A 105 -1.32 -13.28 -2.32
N LEU A 106 -2.16 -13.68 -3.29
CA LEU A 106 -3.28 -14.63 -3.10
C LEU A 106 -2.81 -16.08 -2.94
N GLU A 107 -1.75 -16.50 -3.64
CA GLU A 107 -1.27 -17.88 -3.64
C GLU A 107 0.24 -17.97 -3.28
N PRO A 108 0.60 -17.88 -1.98
CA PRO A 108 1.99 -17.84 -1.54
C PRO A 108 2.81 -19.09 -1.91
N SER A 109 2.15 -20.21 -2.23
CA SER A 109 2.76 -21.48 -2.61
C SER A 109 3.35 -21.50 -4.03
N ARG A 110 3.03 -20.51 -4.88
CA ARG A 110 3.54 -20.43 -6.27
C ARG A 110 4.91 -19.76 -6.43
N GLY A 111 5.60 -19.50 -5.33
CA GLY A 111 6.97 -18.96 -5.33
C GLY A 111 7.01 -17.43 -5.38
N ARG A 112 8.18 -16.87 -5.06
CA ARG A 112 8.43 -15.42 -5.06
C ARG A 112 8.77 -14.97 -6.48
N ALA A 113 7.87 -14.22 -7.12
CA ALA A 113 8.19 -13.57 -8.38
C ALA A 113 9.08 -12.35 -8.12
N ASN A 114 10.38 -12.45 -8.42
CA ASN A 114 11.24 -11.28 -8.61
C ASN A 114 10.91 -10.67 -9.98
N SER A 115 9.67 -10.19 -10.15
CA SER A 115 9.27 -9.56 -11.39
C SER A 115 9.36 -8.05 -11.23
N ASP A 116 10.24 -7.42 -12.00
CA ASP A 116 10.30 -5.96 -12.11
C ASP A 116 9.02 -5.39 -12.76
N VAL A 117 8.13 -6.24 -13.27
CA VAL A 117 6.84 -5.88 -13.86
C VAL A 117 5.72 -6.56 -13.08
N VAL A 118 4.79 -5.76 -12.58
CA VAL A 118 3.61 -6.22 -11.85
C VAL A 118 2.34 -5.67 -12.49
N ASN A 119 1.21 -6.33 -12.28
CA ASN A 119 -0.08 -5.85 -12.75
C ASN A 119 -0.83 -5.11 -11.64
N LEU A 120 -1.46 -4.00 -12.00
CA LEU A 120 -2.44 -3.36 -11.15
C LEU A 120 -3.70 -4.21 -11.06
N HIS A 121 -4.09 -4.55 -9.85
CA HIS A 121 -5.35 -5.24 -9.57
C HIS A 121 -6.24 -4.38 -8.70
N LEU A 122 -7.50 -4.20 -9.11
CA LEU A 122 -8.50 -3.53 -8.29
C LEU A 122 -8.82 -4.42 -7.07
N TYR A 123 -8.79 -3.86 -5.85
CA TYR A 123 -9.10 -4.62 -4.63
C TYR A 123 -10.28 -4.05 -3.83
N GLY A 124 -10.71 -2.82 -4.08
CA GLY A 124 -11.88 -2.26 -3.41
C GLY A 124 -12.16 -0.80 -3.77
N HIS A 125 -13.26 -0.27 -3.25
CA HIS A 125 -13.62 1.14 -3.38
C HIS A 125 -14.49 1.58 -2.18
N ASP A 126 -14.49 2.87 -1.87
CA ASP A 126 -15.27 3.45 -0.74
C ASP A 126 -16.44 4.35 -1.18
N GLY A 127 -16.78 4.36 -2.47
CA GLY A 127 -17.81 5.23 -3.05
C GLY A 127 -17.28 6.57 -3.57
N SER A 128 -16.02 6.90 -3.26
CA SER A 128 -15.33 8.10 -3.75
C SER A 128 -14.00 7.77 -4.43
N THR A 129 -13.32 6.75 -3.92
CA THR A 129 -11.97 6.34 -4.31
C THR A 129 -11.97 4.85 -4.61
N SER A 130 -11.42 4.51 -5.76
CA SER A 130 -11.10 3.14 -6.15
C SER A 130 -9.65 2.85 -5.79
N SER A 131 -9.42 1.69 -5.20
CA SER A 131 -8.13 1.27 -4.65
C SER A 131 -7.64 0.01 -5.35
N GLY A 132 -6.42 0.08 -5.86
CA GLY A 132 -5.73 -1.03 -6.49
C GLY A 132 -4.42 -1.38 -5.78
N VAL A 133 -3.96 -2.60 -6.01
CA VAL A 133 -2.70 -3.15 -5.51
C VAL A 133 -1.78 -3.44 -6.69
N LEU A 134 -0.54 -3.00 -6.57
CA LEU A 134 0.53 -3.33 -7.52
C LEU A 134 1.31 -4.54 -7.02
N ALA A 135 1.80 -4.46 -5.78
CA ALA A 135 2.58 -5.53 -5.16
C ALA A 135 2.61 -5.41 -3.63
N GLY A 136 2.95 -6.50 -2.95
CA GLY A 136 3.36 -6.49 -1.56
C GLY A 136 4.82 -6.91 -1.38
N PHE A 137 5.41 -6.55 -0.24
CA PHE A 137 6.78 -6.92 0.12
C PHE A 137 6.94 -7.01 1.64
N TYR A 138 7.99 -7.72 2.06
CA TYR A 138 8.39 -7.80 3.47
C TYR A 138 9.66 -6.99 3.68
N PRO A 139 9.62 -5.86 4.41
CA PRO A 139 10.82 -5.13 4.73
C PRO A 139 11.72 -5.99 5.65
N PRO A 140 13.00 -6.23 5.30
CA PRO A 140 13.87 -7.10 6.10
C PRO A 140 14.38 -6.43 7.37
N GLN A 141 14.46 -5.10 7.40
CA GLN A 141 14.96 -4.33 8.54
C GLN A 141 14.38 -2.90 8.57
N ALA A 142 14.61 -2.17 9.65
CA ALA A 142 14.18 -0.79 9.77
C ALA A 142 15.16 0.09 8.99
N GLY A 143 14.66 1.16 8.39
CA GLY A 143 15.50 2.05 7.58
C GLY A 143 14.71 2.84 6.55
N HIS A 144 15.44 3.52 5.67
CA HIS A 144 14.88 4.30 4.58
C HIS A 144 14.79 3.46 3.31
N TYR A 145 13.62 3.49 2.69
CA TYR A 145 13.31 2.75 1.49
C TYR A 145 12.84 3.69 0.39
N THR A 146 13.00 3.25 -0.84
CA THR A 146 12.44 3.90 -2.02
C THR A 146 11.63 2.87 -2.79
N ALA A 147 10.42 3.24 -3.21
CA ALA A 147 9.67 2.54 -4.24
C ALA A 147 9.58 3.41 -5.50
N THR A 148 9.84 2.81 -6.66
CA THR A 148 9.65 3.47 -7.95
C THR A 148 8.62 2.71 -8.76
N VAL A 149 7.55 3.38 -9.17
CA VAL A 149 6.56 2.85 -10.11
C VAL A 149 6.74 3.54 -11.44
N ARG A 150 6.74 2.79 -12.54
CA ARG A 150 6.78 3.33 -13.90
C ARG A 150 5.79 2.64 -14.82
N THR A 151 5.01 3.40 -15.57
CA THR A 151 4.18 2.85 -16.65
C THR A 151 5.06 2.35 -17.79
N ILE A 152 4.82 1.13 -18.28
CA ILE A 152 5.63 0.53 -19.36
C ILE A 152 4.96 0.56 -20.73
N GLN A 153 3.66 0.89 -20.76
CA GLN A 153 2.88 1.06 -21.99
C GLN A 153 1.87 2.19 -21.80
N ASP A 154 1.34 2.72 -22.91
CA ASP A 154 0.28 3.73 -22.88
C ASP A 154 -0.99 3.14 -22.24
N GLN A 155 -1.60 3.92 -21.35
CA GLN A 155 -2.84 3.52 -20.65
C GLN A 155 -3.89 4.64 -20.80
N PRO A 156 -4.42 4.87 -22.01
CA PRO A 156 -5.29 6.01 -22.29
C PRO A 156 -6.56 6.07 -21.43
N ARG A 157 -6.97 4.95 -20.83
CA ARG A 157 -8.09 4.91 -19.86
C ARG A 157 -7.83 5.72 -18.59
N PHE A 158 -6.55 5.98 -18.25
CA PHE A 158 -6.15 6.87 -17.16
C PHE A 158 -5.97 8.34 -17.58
N ALA A 159 -6.32 8.70 -18.82
CA ALA A 159 -6.19 10.09 -19.29
C ALA A 159 -7.05 11.05 -18.45
N GLY A 160 -6.40 12.06 -17.86
CA GLY A 160 -7.06 13.03 -16.99
C GLY A 160 -7.40 12.52 -15.58
N ILE A 161 -7.09 11.27 -15.27
CA ILE A 161 -7.35 10.68 -13.95
C ILE A 161 -6.16 10.92 -13.03
N ARG A 162 -6.44 11.51 -11.87
CA ARG A 162 -5.42 11.75 -10.84
C ARG A 162 -5.20 10.46 -10.07
N THR A 163 -4.07 9.80 -10.31
CA THR A 163 -3.71 8.62 -9.52
C THR A 163 -2.64 8.94 -8.50
N THR A 164 -2.69 8.22 -7.37
CA THR A 164 -1.77 8.37 -6.25
C THR A 164 -1.25 6.99 -5.86
N VAL A 165 0.06 6.77 -6.01
CA VAL A 165 0.72 5.57 -5.50
C VAL A 165 1.03 5.78 -4.02
N LYS A 166 0.84 4.75 -3.19
CA LYS A 166 1.07 4.82 -1.74
C LYS A 166 1.78 3.58 -1.20
N ILE A 167 2.45 3.78 -0.07
CA ILE A 167 2.95 2.68 0.76
C ILE A 167 2.06 2.56 2.00
N VAL A 168 1.45 1.40 2.18
CA VAL A 168 0.53 1.12 3.30
C VAL A 168 0.81 -0.26 3.88
N PRO A 169 0.49 -0.53 5.15
CA PRO A 169 0.38 -1.90 5.65
C PRO A 169 -0.59 -2.69 4.78
N PHE A 170 -0.24 -3.94 4.45
CA PHE A 170 -1.14 -4.81 3.73
C PHE A 170 -2.33 -5.17 4.63
N TYR A 171 -3.53 -4.85 4.17
CA TYR A 171 -4.77 -5.30 4.79
C TYR A 171 -5.20 -6.57 4.06
N ASN A 172 -5.38 -7.65 4.81
CA ASN A 172 -6.04 -8.84 4.27
C ASN A 172 -7.43 -8.39 3.81
N THR A 173 -7.75 -8.55 2.52
CA THR A 173 -8.99 -8.07 1.90
C THR A 173 -10.24 -8.84 2.33
N GLY A 174 -10.21 -9.49 3.50
CA GLY A 174 -11.29 -10.35 3.99
C GLY A 174 -11.48 -11.59 3.12
N GLU A 175 -10.97 -12.72 3.58
CA GLU A 175 -11.88 -13.86 3.74
C GLU A 175 -12.47 -13.77 5.15
#